data_AF-A0A815W2P8-F1
#
_entry.id   AF-A0A815W2P8-F1
#
_cell.length_a   1.000
_cell.length_b   1.000
_cell.length_c   1.000
_cell.angle_alpha   90.00
_cell.angle_beta   90.00
_cell.angle_gamma   90.00
#
_symmetry.space_group_name_H-M   'P 1'
#
loop_
_entity.id
_entity.type
_entity.pdbx_description
1 polymer ?
#
loop_
_entity_poly.entity_id
_entity_poly.type
_entity_poly.pdbx_seq_one_letter_code
_entity_poly.pdbx_strand_id
1 'polypeptide(L)'
;LQKKLQELFAQLSVTLEHNYGQPSAASFETVMSRIADINAENILLKGKLVKIEDTNKLLEKEAQSNRATIQQMANQLQSHVHYNINHCLQNDTIKAERDAALHDKETVKTELETVKSRLDSIQKAWQNTRSELDQRENKYSSHELHMKQLENDAVYVKSCFNAFKQQIGQMLSDGYVKVEPKEEEIKQKIQLLMQSSRERGIIITNLENQKEQLTKQLQAQIDISKEADKKRMTTHFCIRQFVPYCSYDTIRPK
;
A
#
# COMPACT_ATOMS: atom_id res chain seq x y z
N LEU A 1 -61.84 111.53 20.37
CA LEU A 1 -60.97 112.22 19.40
C LEU A 1 -61.14 113.74 19.45
N GLN A 2 -62.37 114.25 19.33
CA GLN A 2 -62.68 115.68 19.26
C GLN A 2 -62.19 116.52 20.47
N LYS A 3 -62.34 115.99 21.69
CA LYS A 3 -61.84 116.63 22.93
C LYS A 3 -60.32 116.79 22.96
N LYS A 4 -59.58 115.75 22.55
CA LYS A 4 -58.10 115.79 22.43
C LYS A 4 -57.64 116.75 21.34
N LEU A 5 -58.39 116.88 20.25
CA LEU A 5 -58.11 117.79 19.14
C LEU A 5 -58.24 119.26 19.58
N GLN A 6 -59.31 119.59 20.33
CA GLN A 6 -59.48 120.92 20.92
C GLN A 6 -58.37 121.27 21.92
N GLU A 7 -57.97 120.30 22.74
CA GLU A 7 -56.90 120.47 23.74
C GLU A 7 -55.52 120.68 23.08
N LEU A 8 -55.25 119.98 21.98
CA LEU A 8 -54.06 120.17 21.15
C LEU A 8 -54.03 121.55 20.49
N PHE A 9 -55.16 122.00 19.93
CA PHE A 9 -55.29 123.33 19.35
C PHE A 9 -55.05 124.42 20.39
N ALA A 10 -55.62 124.28 21.59
CA ALA A 10 -55.39 125.21 22.69
C ALA A 10 -53.92 125.26 23.12
N GLN A 11 -53.25 124.11 23.22
CA GLN A 11 -51.82 124.05 23.56
C GLN A 11 -50.92 124.62 22.46
N LEU A 12 -51.28 124.43 21.18
CA LEU A 12 -50.58 125.00 20.03
C LEU A 12 -50.69 126.53 20.02
N SER A 13 -51.90 127.07 20.24
CA SER A 13 -52.13 128.51 20.35
C SER A 13 -51.29 129.14 21.47
N VAL A 14 -51.24 128.51 22.65
CA VAL A 14 -50.44 128.98 23.80
C VAL A 14 -48.93 128.93 23.50
N THR A 15 -48.45 127.88 22.85
CA THR A 15 -47.01 127.72 22.54
C THR A 15 -46.54 128.70 21.46
N LEU A 16 -47.41 129.01 20.50
CA LEU A 16 -47.15 130.00 19.44
C LEU A 16 -47.14 131.44 20.00
N GLU A 17 -48.04 131.76 20.93
CA GLU A 17 -48.05 133.03 21.65
C GLU A 17 -46.79 133.24 22.50
N HIS A 18 -46.28 132.19 23.15
CA HIS A 18 -45.12 132.27 24.05
C HIS A 18 -43.77 132.43 23.32
N ASN A 19 -43.62 131.86 22.12
CA ASN A 19 -42.35 131.87 21.39
C ASN A 19 -42.22 133.01 20.35
N TYR A 20 -43.33 133.59 19.85
CA TYR A 20 -43.29 134.52 18.72
C TYR A 20 -44.18 135.78 18.83
N GLY A 21 -44.90 136.02 19.94
CA GLY A 21 -45.81 137.17 20.08
C GLY A 21 -47.09 137.05 19.25
N GLN A 22 -47.88 138.14 19.11
CA GLN A 22 -49.19 138.10 18.43
C GLN A 22 -49.05 137.60 16.96
N PRO A 23 -49.70 136.48 16.60
CA PRO A 23 -49.51 135.86 15.30
C PRO A 23 -50.16 136.68 14.17
N SER A 24 -49.42 136.95 13.11
CA SER A 24 -49.96 137.55 11.87
C SER A 24 -50.56 136.46 10.97
N ALA A 25 -51.44 136.82 10.04
CA ALA A 25 -52.02 135.86 9.09
C ALA A 25 -50.93 135.06 8.31
N ALA A 26 -49.76 135.68 8.05
CA ALA A 26 -48.63 135.04 7.38
C ALA A 26 -47.92 133.99 8.25
N SER A 27 -47.87 134.16 9.58
CA SER A 27 -47.30 133.14 10.48
C SER A 27 -48.19 131.90 10.59
N PHE A 28 -49.52 132.10 10.52
CA PHE A 28 -50.47 130.99 10.50
C PHE A 28 -50.37 130.15 9.22
N GLU A 29 -50.25 130.79 8.06
CA GLU A 29 -50.09 130.11 6.76
C GLU A 29 -48.78 129.29 6.69
N THR A 30 -47.69 129.81 7.27
CA THR A 30 -46.41 129.10 7.41
C THR A 30 -46.54 127.83 8.26
N VAL A 31 -47.26 127.91 9.39
CA VAL A 31 -47.54 126.75 10.25
C VAL A 31 -48.40 125.71 9.52
N MET A 32 -49.44 126.13 8.80
CA MET A 32 -50.31 125.23 8.05
C MET A 32 -49.58 124.50 6.91
N SER A 33 -48.70 125.20 6.19
CA SER A 33 -47.83 124.59 5.17
C SER A 33 -46.90 123.52 5.79
N ARG A 34 -46.29 123.84 6.94
CA ARG A 34 -45.44 122.89 7.66
C ARG A 34 -46.21 121.67 8.17
N ILE A 35 -47.45 121.86 8.64
CA ILE A 35 -48.34 120.76 9.03
C ILE A 35 -48.66 119.86 7.83
N ALA A 36 -48.92 120.44 6.65
CA ALA A 36 -49.17 119.69 5.42
C ALA A 36 -47.95 118.87 4.99
N ASP A 37 -46.74 119.44 5.03
CA ASP A 37 -45.47 118.75 4.76
C ASP A 37 -45.25 117.58 5.72
N ILE A 38 -45.40 117.82 7.04
CA ILE A 38 -45.26 116.79 8.07
C ILE A 38 -46.29 115.68 7.88
N ASN A 39 -47.53 116.01 7.48
CA ASN A 39 -48.57 115.03 7.21
C ASN A 39 -48.25 114.20 5.95
N ALA A 40 -47.77 114.83 4.88
CA ALA A 40 -47.33 114.15 3.67
C ALA A 40 -46.14 113.21 3.95
N GLU A 41 -45.16 113.67 4.73
CA GLU A 41 -44.03 112.88 5.21
C GLU A 41 -44.51 111.70 6.07
N ASN A 42 -45.45 111.92 6.99
CA ASN A 42 -46.04 110.86 7.80
C ASN A 42 -46.73 109.78 6.96
N ILE A 43 -47.49 110.18 5.94
CA ILE A 43 -48.14 109.24 5.02
C ILE A 43 -47.07 108.43 4.27
N LEU A 44 -46.01 109.07 3.78
CA LEU A 44 -44.90 108.39 3.11
C LEU A 44 -44.17 107.41 4.04
N LEU A 45 -43.86 107.82 5.27
CA LEU A 45 -43.20 106.99 6.28
C LEU A 45 -44.07 105.78 6.67
N LYS A 46 -45.38 105.96 6.86
CA LYS A 46 -46.31 104.85 7.07
C LYS A 46 -46.32 103.89 5.89
N GLY A 47 -46.31 104.40 4.67
CA GLY A 47 -46.19 103.56 3.46
C GLY A 47 -44.88 102.77 3.39
N LYS A 48 -43.74 103.39 3.78
CA LYS A 48 -42.44 102.71 3.89
C LYS A 48 -42.45 101.65 5.00
N LEU A 49 -43.05 101.95 6.15
CA LEU A 49 -43.17 101.02 7.27
C LEU A 49 -43.95 99.76 6.87
N VAL A 50 -45.10 99.91 6.22
CA VAL A 50 -45.88 98.78 5.70
C VAL A 50 -45.06 97.93 4.73
N LYS A 51 -44.33 98.55 3.79
CA LYS A 51 -43.44 97.81 2.87
C LYS A 51 -42.36 97.03 3.61
N ILE A 52 -41.73 97.63 4.63
CA ILE A 52 -40.71 96.97 5.43
C ILE A 52 -41.31 95.78 6.19
N GLU A 53 -42.47 95.95 6.82
CA GLU A 53 -43.18 94.88 7.52
C GLU A 53 -43.52 93.71 6.59
N ASP A 54 -44.00 93.99 5.37
CA ASP A 54 -44.31 92.95 4.38
C ASP A 54 -43.05 92.23 3.89
N THR A 55 -41.95 92.96 3.65
CA THR A 55 -40.65 92.33 3.33
C THR A 55 -40.13 91.48 4.49
N ASN A 56 -40.30 91.91 5.74
CA ASN A 56 -39.88 91.14 6.91
C ASN A 56 -40.68 89.84 7.04
N LYS A 57 -42.01 89.89 6.85
CA LYS A 57 -42.85 88.68 6.83
C LYS A 57 -42.45 87.72 5.71
N LEU A 58 -42.07 88.23 4.54
CA LEU A 58 -41.58 87.40 3.42
C LEU A 58 -40.26 86.71 3.81
N LEU A 59 -39.31 87.47 4.35
CA LEU A 59 -38.01 86.94 4.78
C LEU A 59 -38.14 85.93 5.93
N GLU A 60 -39.06 86.13 6.87
CA GLU A 60 -39.34 85.16 7.94
C GLU A 60 -39.88 83.84 7.37
N LYS A 61 -40.81 83.91 6.42
CA LYS A 61 -41.33 82.72 5.72
C LYS A 61 -40.22 82.01 4.93
N GLU A 62 -39.38 82.76 4.23
CA GLU A 62 -38.24 82.21 3.48
C GLU A 62 -37.22 81.56 4.42
N ALA A 63 -36.85 82.21 5.52
CA ALA A 63 -35.95 81.68 6.53
C ALA A 63 -36.51 80.40 7.18
N GLN A 64 -37.81 80.35 7.43
CA GLN A 64 -38.48 79.16 7.96
C GLN A 64 -38.45 78.00 6.94
N SER A 65 -38.74 78.29 5.67
CA SER A 65 -38.65 77.32 4.58
C SER A 65 -37.21 76.78 4.43
N ASN A 66 -36.22 77.67 4.42
CA ASN A 66 -34.81 77.30 4.32
C ASN A 66 -34.36 76.43 5.50
N ARG A 67 -34.79 76.76 6.72
CA ARG A 67 -34.52 75.94 7.92
C ARG A 67 -35.12 74.54 7.80
N ALA A 68 -36.35 74.42 7.29
CA ALA A 68 -36.99 73.13 7.07
C ALA A 68 -36.22 72.28 6.04
N THR A 69 -35.80 72.88 4.93
CA THR A 69 -34.99 72.21 3.90
C THR A 69 -33.63 71.76 4.44
N ILE A 70 -32.92 72.61 5.19
CA ILE A 70 -31.65 72.25 5.83
C ILE A 70 -31.84 71.08 6.79
N GLN A 71 -32.89 71.10 7.62
CA GLN A 71 -33.18 70.01 8.53
C GLN A 71 -33.48 68.70 7.79
N GLN A 72 -34.24 68.76 6.70
CA GLN A 72 -34.52 67.59 5.86
C GLN A 72 -33.24 67.00 5.26
N MET A 73 -32.37 67.85 4.70
CA MET A 73 -31.09 67.41 4.15
C MET A 73 -30.16 66.82 5.22
N ALA A 74 -30.13 67.42 6.42
CA ALA A 74 -29.34 66.90 7.54
C ALA A 74 -29.81 65.50 7.96
N ASN A 75 -31.13 65.28 8.04
CA ASN A 75 -31.71 63.97 8.36
C ASN A 75 -31.43 62.92 7.26
N GLN A 76 -31.52 63.32 5.99
CA GLN A 76 -31.17 62.45 4.85
C GLN A 76 -29.69 62.08 4.85
N LEU A 77 -28.80 63.05 5.11
CA LEU A 77 -27.37 62.81 5.21
C LEU A 77 -27.04 61.86 6.36
N GLN A 78 -27.65 62.04 7.53
CA GLN A 78 -27.47 61.14 8.67
C GLN A 78 -27.90 59.70 8.33
N SER A 79 -29.04 59.53 7.66
CA SER A 79 -29.53 58.23 7.22
C SER A 79 -28.59 57.58 6.21
N HIS A 80 -28.07 58.36 5.25
CA HIS A 80 -27.11 57.88 4.26
C HIS A 80 -25.77 57.48 4.88
N VAL A 81 -25.26 58.27 5.83
CA VAL A 81 -24.04 57.93 6.59
C VAL A 81 -24.22 56.62 7.35
N HIS A 82 -25.36 56.43 8.01
CA HIS A 82 -25.66 55.18 8.71
C HIS A 82 -25.71 53.97 7.75
N TYR A 83 -26.40 54.11 6.62
CA TYR A 83 -26.43 53.08 5.58
C TYR A 83 -25.03 52.74 5.06
N ASN A 84 -24.21 53.75 4.77
CA ASN A 84 -22.87 53.56 4.26
C ASN A 84 -21.96 52.83 5.26
N ILE A 85 -22.05 53.16 6.55
CA ILE A 85 -21.32 52.44 7.62
C ILE A 85 -21.74 50.97 7.65
N ASN A 86 -23.05 50.68 7.66
CA ASN A 86 -23.54 49.31 7.68
C ASN A 86 -23.10 48.52 6.43
N HIS A 87 -23.13 49.16 5.26
CA HIS A 87 -22.69 48.55 4.01
C HIS A 87 -21.18 48.25 4.03
N CYS A 88 -20.35 49.16 4.57
CA CYS A 88 -18.92 48.91 4.76
C CYS A 88 -18.67 47.71 5.68
N LEU A 89 -19.38 47.64 6.81
CA LEU A 89 -19.25 46.52 7.75
C LEU A 89 -19.64 45.19 7.10
N GLN A 90 -20.77 45.15 6.38
CA GLN A 90 -21.20 43.96 5.64
C GLN A 90 -20.17 43.53 4.60
N ASN A 91 -19.60 44.48 3.85
CA ASN A 91 -18.57 44.17 2.87
C ASN A 91 -17.31 43.58 3.52
N ASP A 92 -16.90 44.10 4.69
CA ASP A 92 -15.75 43.56 5.42
C ASP A 92 -16.03 42.17 6.00
N THR A 93 -17.25 41.92 6.49
CA THR A 93 -17.68 40.57 6.88
C THR A 93 -17.62 39.60 5.70
N ILE A 94 -18.16 39.97 4.54
CA ILE A 94 -18.15 39.11 3.34
C ILE A 94 -16.71 38.81 2.88
N LYS A 95 -15.81 39.80 2.94
CA LYS A 95 -14.39 39.56 2.62
C LYS A 95 -13.75 38.57 3.59
N ALA A 96 -14.01 38.71 4.89
CA ALA A 96 -13.48 37.80 5.90
C ALA A 96 -14.02 36.37 5.71
N GLU A 97 -15.33 36.21 5.46
CA GLU A 97 -15.95 34.92 5.16
C GLU A 97 -15.39 34.29 3.90
N ARG A 98 -15.17 35.08 2.84
CA ARG A 98 -14.53 34.62 1.60
C ARG A 98 -13.11 34.12 1.88
N ASP A 99 -12.32 34.86 2.64
CA ASP A 99 -10.93 34.49 2.92
C ASP A 99 -10.84 33.23 3.79
N ALA A 100 -11.74 33.08 4.76
CA ALA A 100 -11.89 31.85 5.53
C ALA A 100 -12.28 30.66 4.63
N ALA A 101 -13.27 30.82 3.76
CA ALA A 101 -13.68 29.77 2.83
C ALA A 101 -12.58 29.38 1.84
N LEU A 102 -11.76 30.33 1.39
CA LEU A 102 -10.59 30.06 0.55
C LEU A 102 -9.51 29.29 1.30
N HIS A 103 -9.28 29.61 2.58
CA HIS A 103 -8.35 28.88 3.43
C HIS A 103 -8.81 27.44 3.64
N ASP A 104 -10.08 27.23 4.02
CA ASP A 104 -10.66 25.90 4.21
C ASP A 104 -10.59 25.05 2.93
N LYS A 105 -10.88 25.68 1.78
CA LYS A 105 -10.74 25.03 0.47
C LYS A 105 -9.31 24.54 0.22
N GLU A 106 -8.29 25.35 0.52
CA GLU A 106 -6.90 24.94 0.30
C GLU A 106 -6.50 23.83 1.28
N THR A 107 -6.93 23.92 2.54
CA THR A 107 -6.73 22.84 3.53
C THR A 107 -7.31 21.51 3.03
N VAL A 108 -8.58 21.49 2.63
CA VAL A 108 -9.22 20.28 2.08
C VAL A 108 -8.50 19.78 0.83
N LYS A 109 -8.01 20.67 -0.04
CA LYS A 109 -7.23 20.30 -1.23
C LYS A 109 -5.92 19.61 -0.85
N THR A 110 -5.20 20.10 0.15
CA THR A 110 -3.96 19.45 0.63
C THR A 110 -4.22 18.09 1.27
N GLU A 111 -5.30 17.96 2.05
CA GLU A 111 -5.72 16.68 2.63
C GLU A 111 -6.11 15.68 1.54
N LEU A 112 -6.84 16.13 0.52
CA LEU A 112 -7.23 15.29 -0.62
C LEU A 112 -6.01 14.73 -1.35
N GLU A 113 -5.00 15.55 -1.63
CA GLU A 113 -3.76 15.08 -2.27
C GLU A 113 -2.97 14.11 -1.38
N THR A 114 -2.95 14.34 -0.07
CA THR A 114 -2.34 13.42 0.90
C THR A 114 -3.05 12.06 0.88
N VAL A 115 -4.38 12.05 0.89
CA VAL A 115 -5.18 10.82 0.86
C VAL A 115 -5.00 10.09 -0.48
N LYS A 116 -4.98 10.79 -1.61
CA LYS A 116 -4.70 10.20 -2.93
C LYS A 116 -3.33 9.52 -2.97
N SER A 117 -2.29 10.19 -2.47
CA SER A 117 -0.93 9.63 -2.41
C SER A 117 -0.89 8.35 -1.54
N ARG A 118 -1.55 8.36 -0.38
CA ARG A 118 -1.69 7.18 0.47
C ARG A 118 -2.42 6.04 -0.24
N LEU A 119 -3.50 6.35 -0.96
CA LEU A 119 -4.27 5.36 -1.72
C LEU A 119 -3.43 4.71 -2.81
N ASP A 120 -2.68 5.49 -3.59
CA ASP A 120 -1.76 4.98 -4.61
C ASP A 120 -0.70 4.05 -4.02
N SER A 121 -0.11 4.44 -2.87
CA SER A 121 0.85 3.60 -2.15
C SER A 121 0.24 2.26 -1.69
N ILE A 122 -0.96 2.29 -1.12
CA ILE A 122 -1.69 1.09 -0.69
C ILE A 122 -2.02 0.20 -1.88
N GLN A 123 -2.47 0.79 -2.99
CA GLN A 123 -2.79 0.05 -4.21
C GLN A 123 -1.55 -0.67 -4.77
N LYS A 124 -0.40 -0.01 -4.81
CA LYS A 124 0.88 -0.63 -5.21
C LYS A 124 1.29 -1.77 -4.28
N ALA A 125 1.19 -1.56 -2.96
CA ALA A 125 1.50 -2.61 -1.99
C ALA A 125 0.57 -3.83 -2.17
N TRP A 126 -0.73 -3.60 -2.38
CA TRP A 126 -1.69 -4.66 -2.64
C TRP A 126 -1.39 -5.43 -3.93
N GLN A 127 -1.06 -4.73 -5.02
CA GLN A 127 -0.66 -5.35 -6.28
C GLN A 127 0.60 -6.22 -6.12
N ASN A 128 1.58 -5.75 -5.36
CA ASN A 128 2.79 -6.52 -5.06
C ASN A 128 2.47 -7.79 -4.28
N THR A 129 1.68 -7.68 -3.20
CA THR A 129 1.25 -8.85 -2.40
C THR A 129 0.45 -9.84 -3.23
N ARG A 130 -0.40 -9.36 -4.15
CA ARG A 130 -1.14 -10.23 -5.08
C ARG A 130 -0.19 -11.00 -5.99
N SER A 131 0.79 -10.33 -6.58
CA SER A 131 1.81 -10.98 -7.42
C SER A 131 2.64 -12.01 -6.65
N GLU A 132 3.04 -11.71 -5.41
CA GLU A 132 3.74 -12.67 -4.55
C GLU A 132 2.89 -13.90 -4.23
N LEU A 133 1.58 -13.72 -4.02
CA LEU A 133 0.65 -14.82 -3.80
C LEU A 133 0.55 -15.72 -5.02
N ASP A 134 0.36 -15.14 -6.21
CA ASP A 134 0.29 -15.89 -7.47
C ASP A 134 1.61 -16.67 -7.72
N GLN A 135 2.77 -16.09 -7.40
CA GLN A 135 4.06 -16.80 -7.46
C GLN A 135 4.15 -17.96 -6.47
N ARG A 136 3.62 -17.80 -5.24
CA ARG A 136 3.59 -18.88 -4.24
C ARG A 136 2.66 -20.01 -4.66
N GLU A 137 1.50 -19.70 -5.22
CA GLU A 137 0.56 -20.69 -5.73
C GLU A 137 1.16 -21.54 -6.86
N ASN A 138 1.87 -20.89 -7.79
CA ASN A 138 2.62 -21.58 -8.85
C ASN A 138 3.71 -22.49 -8.29
N LYS A 139 4.48 -22.01 -7.31
CA LYS A 139 5.50 -22.83 -6.64
C LYS A 139 4.86 -24.01 -5.92
N TYR A 140 3.78 -23.80 -5.18
CA TYR A 140 3.10 -24.86 -4.46
C TYR A 140 2.61 -25.95 -5.42
N SER A 141 1.95 -25.57 -6.52
CA SER A 141 1.47 -26.49 -7.55
C SER A 141 2.61 -27.30 -8.17
N SER A 142 3.77 -26.67 -8.44
CA SER A 142 4.97 -27.34 -8.94
C SER A 142 5.53 -28.36 -7.94
N HIS A 143 5.61 -27.99 -6.66
CA HIS A 143 6.06 -28.91 -5.60
C HIS A 143 5.11 -30.07 -5.40
N GLU A 144 3.79 -29.84 -5.50
CA GLU A 144 2.78 -30.90 -5.40
C GLU A 144 2.97 -31.93 -6.53
N LEU A 145 3.22 -31.47 -7.76
CA LEU A 145 3.50 -32.35 -8.90
C LEU A 145 4.80 -33.14 -8.69
N HIS A 146 5.85 -32.48 -8.22
CA HIS A 146 7.13 -33.15 -7.91
C HIS A 146 6.99 -34.18 -6.79
N MET A 147 6.21 -33.89 -5.74
CA MET A 147 5.91 -34.87 -4.68
C MET A 147 5.20 -36.10 -5.22
N LYS A 148 4.15 -35.93 -6.04
CA LYS A 148 3.46 -37.05 -6.68
C LYS A 148 4.39 -37.88 -7.55
N GLN A 149 5.33 -37.24 -8.24
CA GLN A 149 6.34 -37.95 -9.02
C GLN A 149 7.27 -38.77 -8.13
N LEU A 150 7.79 -38.21 -7.04
CA LEU A 150 8.65 -38.94 -6.10
C LEU A 150 7.91 -40.10 -5.41
N GLU A 151 6.63 -39.93 -5.09
CA GLU A 151 5.79 -41.01 -4.55
C GLU A 151 5.67 -42.17 -5.55
N ASN A 152 5.42 -41.86 -6.83
CA ASN A 152 5.36 -42.86 -7.89
C ASN A 152 6.72 -43.57 -8.10
N ASP A 153 7.82 -42.81 -8.10
CA ASP A 153 9.17 -43.35 -8.24
C ASP A 153 9.52 -44.27 -7.06
N ALA A 154 9.15 -43.89 -5.83
CA ALA A 154 9.35 -44.71 -4.64
C ALA A 154 8.57 -46.03 -4.72
N VAL A 155 7.32 -45.98 -5.18
CA VAL A 155 6.49 -47.18 -5.43
C VAL A 155 7.12 -48.06 -6.51
N TYR A 156 7.60 -47.46 -7.60
CA TYR A 156 8.27 -48.18 -8.68
C TYR A 156 9.55 -48.87 -8.22
N VAL A 157 10.45 -48.16 -7.54
CA VAL A 157 11.70 -48.71 -7.00
C VAL A 157 11.41 -49.83 -6.00
N LYS A 158 10.43 -49.66 -5.12
CA LYS A 158 9.99 -50.71 -4.18
C LYS A 158 9.49 -51.95 -4.90
N SER A 159 8.71 -51.78 -5.97
CA SER A 159 8.23 -52.87 -6.81
C SER A 159 9.40 -53.62 -7.48
N CYS A 160 10.31 -52.89 -8.12
CA CYS A 160 11.52 -53.44 -8.74
C CYS A 160 12.38 -54.22 -7.74
N PHE A 161 12.59 -53.66 -6.54
CA PHE A 161 13.36 -54.34 -5.49
C PHE A 161 12.68 -55.62 -4.98
N ASN A 162 11.35 -55.61 -4.85
CA ASN A 162 10.61 -56.82 -4.50
C ASN A 162 10.70 -57.90 -5.60
N ALA A 163 10.58 -57.51 -6.87
CA ALA A 163 10.76 -58.42 -8.00
C ALA A 163 12.18 -59.00 -8.05
N PHE A 164 13.20 -58.18 -7.80
CA PHE A 164 14.59 -58.63 -7.69
C PHE A 164 14.75 -59.68 -6.59
N LYS A 165 14.24 -59.43 -5.37
CA LYS A 165 14.27 -60.41 -4.28
C LYS A 165 13.54 -61.71 -4.65
N GLN A 166 12.43 -61.64 -5.38
CA GLN A 166 11.72 -62.82 -5.87
C GLN A 166 12.59 -63.65 -6.81
N GLN A 167 13.23 -63.01 -7.80
CA GLN A 167 14.12 -63.69 -8.74
C GLN A 167 15.30 -64.35 -8.04
N ILE A 168 15.95 -63.64 -7.10
CA ILE A 168 17.08 -64.19 -6.35
C ILE A 168 16.63 -65.34 -5.43
N GLY A 169 15.52 -65.20 -4.70
CA GLY A 169 14.97 -66.26 -3.86
C GLY A 169 14.64 -67.52 -4.66
N GLN A 170 14.06 -67.37 -5.86
CA GLN A 170 13.79 -68.48 -6.76
C GLN A 170 15.08 -69.15 -7.26
N MET A 171 16.09 -68.37 -7.65
CA MET A 171 17.39 -68.90 -8.12
C MET A 171 18.16 -69.66 -7.05
N LEU A 172 18.04 -69.23 -5.79
CA LEU A 172 18.69 -69.87 -4.64
C LEU A 172 17.91 -71.05 -4.07
N SER A 173 16.65 -71.22 -4.47
CA SER A 173 15.84 -72.38 -4.11
C SER A 173 16.27 -73.60 -4.91
N ASP A 174 16.25 -74.76 -4.26
CA ASP A 174 16.54 -76.05 -4.88
C ASP A 174 15.39 -77.04 -4.64
N GLY A 175 15.52 -78.29 -5.11
CA GLY A 175 14.46 -79.30 -4.98
C GLY A 175 14.12 -79.70 -3.54
N TYR A 176 14.94 -79.32 -2.56
CA TYR A 176 14.79 -79.70 -1.15
C TYR A 176 14.55 -78.49 -0.24
N VAL A 177 15.08 -77.31 -0.59
CA VAL A 177 14.99 -76.10 0.22
C VAL A 177 14.45 -74.94 -0.61
N LYS A 178 13.30 -74.43 -0.19
CA LYS A 178 12.72 -73.20 -0.73
C LYS A 178 13.24 -72.00 0.06
N VAL A 179 13.77 -71.00 -0.63
CA VAL A 179 14.23 -69.73 -0.06
C VAL A 179 13.15 -68.68 -0.29
N GLU A 180 12.61 -68.14 0.79
CA GLU A 180 11.62 -67.06 0.69
C GLU A 180 12.27 -65.75 0.21
N PRO A 181 11.56 -64.89 -0.53
CA PRO A 181 12.10 -63.65 -1.11
C PRO A 181 12.23 -62.53 -0.06
N LYS A 182 12.79 -62.86 1.09
CA LYS A 182 13.15 -61.95 2.18
C LYS A 182 14.66 -61.76 2.16
N GLU A 183 15.09 -60.54 2.40
CA GLU A 183 16.52 -60.17 2.32
C GLU A 183 17.39 -61.04 3.25
N GLU A 184 16.95 -61.28 4.47
CA GLU A 184 17.70 -62.07 5.45
C GLU A 184 17.80 -63.56 5.04
N GLU A 185 16.74 -64.15 4.50
CA GLU A 185 16.74 -65.54 4.01
C GLU A 185 17.68 -65.72 2.82
N ILE A 186 17.65 -64.77 1.89
CA ILE A 186 18.54 -64.72 0.72
C ILE A 186 20.00 -64.62 1.18
N LYS A 187 20.32 -63.68 2.08
CA LYS A 187 21.67 -63.50 2.62
C LYS A 187 22.17 -64.77 3.32
N GLN A 188 21.33 -65.38 4.15
CA GLN A 188 21.69 -66.61 4.86
C GLN A 188 21.97 -67.77 3.90
N LYS A 189 21.13 -68.01 2.89
CA LYS A 189 21.40 -69.07 1.90
C LYS A 189 22.69 -68.82 1.12
N ILE A 190 22.98 -67.58 0.72
CA ILE A 190 24.24 -67.23 0.04
C ILE A 190 25.43 -67.57 0.93
N GLN A 191 25.39 -67.18 2.22
CA GLN A 191 26.46 -67.49 3.17
C GLN A 191 26.67 -69.00 3.33
N LEU A 192 25.59 -69.78 3.45
CA LEU A 192 25.67 -71.24 3.51
C LEU A 192 26.27 -71.85 2.24
N LEU A 193 25.87 -71.37 1.05
CA LEU A 193 26.43 -71.83 -0.22
C LEU A 193 27.93 -71.51 -0.31
N MET A 194 28.34 -70.32 0.11
CA MET A 194 29.76 -69.92 0.15
C MET A 194 30.57 -70.81 1.09
N GLN A 195 30.06 -71.09 2.29
CA GLN A 195 30.72 -71.99 3.25
C GLN A 195 30.83 -73.41 2.69
N SER A 196 29.72 -73.96 2.18
CA SER A 196 29.68 -75.30 1.58
C SER A 196 30.63 -75.42 0.38
N SER A 197 30.74 -74.37 -0.43
CA SER A 197 31.71 -74.32 -1.54
C SER A 197 33.15 -74.34 -1.04
N ARG A 198 33.46 -73.63 0.05
CA ARG A 198 34.80 -73.61 0.66
C ARG A 198 35.16 -74.99 1.23
N GLU A 199 34.24 -75.62 1.94
CA GLU A 199 34.40 -76.97 2.51
C GLU A 199 34.61 -78.02 1.42
N ARG A 200 33.80 -78.00 0.35
CA ARG A 200 34.02 -78.86 -0.82
C ARG A 200 35.38 -78.63 -1.47
N GLY A 201 35.83 -77.38 -1.57
CA GLY A 201 37.16 -77.05 -2.07
C GLY A 201 38.27 -77.74 -1.28
N ILE A 202 38.22 -77.70 0.04
CA ILE A 202 39.18 -78.40 0.92
C ILE A 202 39.14 -79.91 0.68
N ILE A 203 37.95 -80.49 0.57
CA ILE A 203 37.78 -81.93 0.32
C ILE A 203 38.38 -82.31 -1.04
N ILE A 204 38.12 -81.52 -2.09
CA ILE A 204 38.67 -81.74 -3.43
C ILE A 204 40.20 -81.72 -3.38
N THR A 205 40.80 -80.71 -2.75
CA THR A 205 42.27 -80.64 -2.61
C THR A 205 42.83 -81.85 -1.86
N ASN A 206 42.16 -82.32 -0.81
CA ASN A 206 42.58 -83.53 -0.09
C ASN A 206 42.50 -84.80 -0.95
N LEU A 207 41.42 -84.97 -1.72
CA LEU A 207 41.26 -86.09 -2.64
C LEU A 207 42.27 -86.05 -3.78
N GLU A 208 42.59 -84.86 -4.29
CA GLU A 208 43.64 -84.65 -5.30
C GLU A 208 45.02 -85.09 -4.76
N ASN A 209 45.36 -84.70 -3.52
CA ASN A 209 46.60 -85.13 -2.86
C ASN A 209 46.65 -86.66 -2.67
N GLN A 210 45.53 -87.29 -2.23
CA GLN A 210 45.44 -88.74 -2.09
C GLN A 210 45.59 -89.46 -3.43
N LYS A 211 44.95 -88.95 -4.49
CA LYS A 211 45.08 -89.47 -5.84
C LYS A 211 46.53 -89.40 -6.31
N GLU A 212 47.21 -88.28 -6.08
CA GLU A 212 48.63 -88.13 -6.45
C GLU A 212 49.50 -89.15 -5.70
N GLN A 213 49.25 -89.35 -4.40
CA GLN A 213 49.98 -90.32 -3.58
C GLN A 213 49.76 -91.76 -4.06
N LEU A 214 48.52 -92.18 -4.29
CA LEU A 214 48.20 -93.51 -4.82
C LEU A 214 48.78 -93.72 -6.22
N THR A 215 48.78 -92.67 -7.06
CA THR A 215 49.40 -92.72 -8.39
C THR A 215 50.91 -92.95 -8.28
N LYS A 216 51.59 -92.26 -7.34
CA LYS A 216 53.01 -92.49 -7.04
C LYS A 216 53.27 -93.90 -6.53
N GLN A 217 52.42 -94.43 -5.63
CA GLN A 217 52.53 -95.79 -5.10
C GLN A 217 52.35 -96.85 -6.20
N LEU A 218 51.35 -96.68 -7.08
CA LEU A 218 51.11 -97.58 -8.20
C LEU A 218 52.28 -97.56 -9.18
N GLN A 219 52.80 -96.38 -9.51
CA GLN A 219 53.99 -96.25 -10.37
C GLN A 219 55.19 -96.99 -9.76
N ALA A 220 55.43 -96.81 -8.45
CA ALA A 220 56.48 -97.54 -7.74
C ALA A 220 56.28 -99.07 -7.79
N GLN A 221 55.05 -99.57 -7.66
CA GLN A 221 54.75 -101.00 -7.82
C GLN A 221 55.01 -101.49 -9.25
N ILE A 222 54.61 -100.72 -10.27
CA ILE A 222 54.88 -101.05 -11.67
C ILE A 222 56.40 -101.15 -11.89
N ASP A 223 57.17 -100.21 -11.34
CA ASP A 223 58.62 -100.20 -11.47
C ASP A 223 59.27 -101.41 -10.76
N ILE A 224 58.79 -101.76 -9.55
CA ILE A 224 59.21 -102.98 -8.84
C ILE A 224 58.88 -104.24 -9.65
N SER A 225 57.67 -104.34 -10.21
CA SER A 225 57.25 -105.50 -11.02
C SER A 225 58.09 -105.61 -12.29
N LYS A 226 58.33 -104.51 -13.00
CA LYS A 226 59.21 -104.47 -14.17
C LYS A 226 60.62 -104.93 -13.82
N GLU A 227 61.15 -104.49 -12.69
CA GLU A 227 62.49 -104.89 -12.22
C GLU A 227 62.52 -106.37 -11.82
N ALA A 228 61.46 -106.89 -11.20
CA ALA A 228 61.31 -108.31 -10.89
C ALA A 228 61.21 -109.18 -12.15
N ASP A 229 60.47 -108.73 -13.17
CA ASP A 229 60.37 -109.41 -14.46
C ASP A 229 61.69 -109.39 -15.23
N LYS A 230 62.42 -108.27 -15.19
CA LYS A 230 63.78 -108.16 -15.73
C LYS A 230 64.73 -109.13 -15.02
N LYS A 231 64.66 -109.22 -13.69
CA LYS A 231 65.41 -110.20 -12.89
C LYS A 231 65.04 -111.64 -13.22
N ARG A 232 63.75 -111.95 -13.41
CA ARG A 232 63.26 -113.27 -13.88
C ARG A 232 63.77 -113.60 -15.27
N MET A 233 63.77 -112.67 -16.21
CA MET A 233 64.39 -112.87 -17.53
C MET A 233 65.89 -113.21 -17.40
N THR A 234 66.63 -112.49 -16.56
CA THR A 234 68.05 -112.80 -16.32
C THR A 234 68.26 -114.13 -15.58
N THR A 235 67.40 -114.51 -14.64
CA THR A 235 67.50 -115.84 -13.97
C THR A 235 67.06 -116.97 -14.89
N HIS A 236 66.05 -116.77 -15.74
CA HIS A 236 65.66 -117.73 -16.76
C HIS A 236 66.77 -117.89 -17.81
N PHE A 237 67.51 -116.82 -18.13
CA PHE A 237 68.72 -116.87 -18.94
C PHE A 237 69.85 -117.67 -18.24
N CYS A 238 70.04 -117.49 -16.92
CA CYS A 238 71.02 -118.27 -16.14
C CYS A 238 70.63 -119.74 -15.95
N ILE A 239 69.36 -120.08 -15.73
CA ILE A 239 68.88 -121.47 -15.60
C ILE A 239 69.00 -122.19 -16.95
N ARG A 240 68.82 -121.49 -18.08
CA ARG A 240 69.07 -122.04 -19.42
C ARG A 240 70.55 -122.34 -19.69
N GLN A 241 71.47 -121.76 -18.91
CA GLN A 241 72.91 -122.08 -18.94
C GLN A 241 73.31 -123.18 -17.93
N PHE A 242 72.46 -123.54 -16.96
CA PHE A 242 72.81 -124.43 -15.84
C PHE A 242 71.68 -125.42 -15.49
N VAL A 243 71.21 -126.25 -16.44
CA VAL A 243 70.67 -127.59 -16.11
C VAL A 243 71.13 -128.61 -17.18
N PRO A 244 71.82 -129.69 -16.76
CA PRO A 244 72.41 -130.69 -17.65
C PRO A 244 71.37 -131.74 -18.08
N TYR A 245 71.41 -132.14 -19.36
CA TYR A 245 70.68 -133.31 -19.84
C TYR A 245 71.36 -134.60 -19.35
N CYS A 246 70.72 -135.32 -18.43
CA CYS A 246 70.87 -136.76 -18.23
C CYS A 246 69.56 -137.34 -17.68
N SER A 247 68.88 -138.16 -18.49
CA SER A 247 67.98 -139.22 -18.03
C SER A 247 68.06 -140.40 -19.01
N TYR A 248 68.07 -141.59 -18.43
CA TYR A 248 68.37 -142.90 -18.96
C TYR A 248 67.30 -143.48 -19.92
N ASP A 249 67.81 -144.14 -20.96
CA ASP A 249 67.47 -145.41 -21.63
C ASP A 249 66.12 -146.17 -21.46
N THR A 250 65.54 -146.44 -22.65
CA THR A 250 64.87 -147.65 -23.21
C THR A 250 63.69 -148.37 -22.54
N ILE A 251 62.56 -148.42 -23.27
CA ILE A 251 61.76 -149.64 -23.57
C ILE A 251 61.22 -149.55 -25.02
N ARG A 252 61.52 -150.58 -25.84
CA ARG A 252 60.94 -150.96 -27.16
C ARG A 252 59.78 -151.96 -26.91
N PRO A 253 58.77 -152.17 -27.80
CA PRO A 253 59.00 -152.96 -29.02
C PRO A 253 58.03 -152.76 -30.23
N LYS A 254 58.44 -153.38 -31.35
CA LYS A 254 57.79 -153.62 -32.66
C LYS A 254 57.72 -152.46 -33.64
#